data_AF-A0A2G9YM81-F1
#
_entry.id   AF-A0A2G9YM81-F1
#
_cell.length_a   1.000
_cell.length_b   1.000
_cell.length_c   1.000
_cell.angle_alpha   90.00
_cell.angle_beta   90.00
_cell.angle_gamma   90.00
#
_symmetry.space_group_name_H-M   'P 1'
#
loop_
_entity.id
_entity.type
_entity.pdbx_description
1 polymer ?
#
loop_
_entity_poly.entity_id
_entity_poly.type
_entity_poly.pdbx_seq_one_letter_code
_entity_poly.pdbx_strand_id
1 'polypeptide(L)'
;MPLIIRNLKTSCPCVTASLKLNKKKTPYFGTEGSPKNWQIEIKPQEFGELELRIDLASSHVKPGKLIREASIFSNDPVYPELNVTVEAQVTD
;
A
#
# COMPACT_ATOMS: atom_id res chain seq x y z
N MET A 1 -11.97 15.67 12.14
CA MET A 1 -11.90 15.73 10.66
C MET A 1 -11.58 14.33 10.15
N PRO A 2 -12.15 13.86 9.03
CA PRO A 2 -11.76 12.57 8.47
C PRO A 2 -10.32 12.62 7.93
N LEU A 3 -9.63 11.49 8.02
CA LEU A 3 -8.37 11.26 7.32
C LEU A 3 -8.69 10.89 5.87
N ILE A 4 -8.10 11.60 4.93
CA ILE A 4 -8.31 11.41 3.49
C ILE A 4 -7.04 10.78 2.94
N ILE A 5 -7.11 9.52 2.53
CA ILE A 5 -6.06 8.88 1.76
C ILE A 5 -6.27 9.24 0.29
N ARG A 6 -5.25 9.83 -0.33
CA ARG A 6 -5.29 10.34 -1.70
C ARG A 6 -4.48 9.50 -2.68
N ASN A 7 -3.54 8.71 -2.17
CA ASN A 7 -2.78 7.80 -3.01
C ASN A 7 -2.27 6.60 -2.19
N LEU A 8 -2.17 5.47 -2.88
CA LEU A 8 -1.51 4.27 -2.40
C LEU A 8 -0.66 3.73 -3.55
N LYS A 9 0.66 3.62 -3.35
CA LYS A 9 1.61 3.13 -4.36
C LYS A 9 2.61 2.17 -3.75
N THR A 10 3.26 1.36 -4.58
CA THR A 10 4.29 0.41 -4.15
C THR A 10 5.64 0.70 -4.79
N SER A 11 6.71 0.16 -4.23
CA SER A 11 8.09 0.38 -4.72
C SER A 11 8.54 -0.57 -5.84
N CYS A 12 7.79 -1.65 -6.09
CA CYS A 12 8.14 -2.68 -7.09
C CYS A 12 6.91 -3.10 -7.89
N PRO A 13 7.03 -3.39 -9.19
CA PRO A 13 5.96 -4.02 -9.99
C PRO A 13 5.48 -5.36 -9.42
N CYS A 14 6.36 -6.06 -8.71
CA CYS A 14 6.08 -7.31 -8.02
C CYS A 14 5.24 -7.13 -6.75
N VAL A 15 4.88 -5.91 -6.35
CA VAL A 15 4.10 -5.65 -5.14
C VAL A 15 2.90 -4.80 -5.47
N THR A 16 1.76 -5.19 -4.92
CA THR A 16 0.54 -4.41 -4.99
C THR A 16 -0.05 -4.21 -3.59
N ALA A 17 -0.78 -3.11 -3.41
CA ALA A 17 -1.36 -2.72 -2.15
C ALA A 17 -2.86 -2.42 -2.30
N SER A 18 -3.65 -2.77 -1.29
CA SER A 18 -5.08 -2.48 -1.22
C SER A 18 -5.44 -2.05 0.20
N LEU A 19 -6.41 -1.15 0.33
CA LEU A 19 -6.98 -0.76 1.61
C LEU A 19 -8.36 -1.40 1.78
N LYS A 20 -8.61 -1.92 2.97
CA LYS A 20 -9.91 -2.44 3.37
C LYS A 20 -10.43 -1.59 4.54
N LEU A 21 -11.52 -0.88 4.30
CA LEU A 21 -12.25 -0.10 5.30
C LEU A 21 -13.62 -0.75 5.49
N ASN A 22 -13.89 -1.24 6.72
CA ASN A 22 -15.13 -1.96 7.02
C ASN A 22 -15.37 -3.11 6.02
N LYS A 23 -16.45 -3.04 5.23
CA LYS A 23 -16.83 -4.03 4.20
C LYS A 23 -16.39 -3.63 2.78
N LYS A 24 -15.68 -2.52 2.60
CA LYS A 24 -15.23 -2.03 1.29
C LYS A 24 -13.73 -2.23 1.16
N LYS A 25 -13.34 -2.91 0.09
CA LYS A 25 -11.95 -3.12 -0.29
C LYS A 25 -11.65 -2.38 -1.58
N THR A 26 -10.53 -1.69 -1.65
CA THR A 26 -10.10 -1.00 -2.87
C THR A 26 -9.54 -2.00 -3.87
N PRO A 27 -9.42 -1.61 -5.16
CA PRO A 27 -8.54 -2.31 -6.07
C PRO A 27 -7.11 -2.39 -5.53
N TYR A 28 -6.33 -3.29 -6.12
CA TYR A 28 -4.89 -3.34 -5.91
C TYR A 28 -4.21 -2.28 -6.76
N PHE A 29 -3.36 -1.48 -6.13
CA PHE A 29 -2.54 -0.47 -6.79
C PHE A 29 -1.07 -0.89 -6.72
N GLY A 30 -0.35 -0.69 -7.83
CA GLY A 30 1.07 -1.01 -7.96
C GLY A 30 1.93 0.26 -7.95
N THR A 31 2.99 0.27 -8.76
CA THR A 31 3.96 1.37 -8.85
C THR A 31 3.34 2.69 -9.33
N GLU A 32 2.36 2.61 -10.25
CA GLU A 32 1.63 3.78 -10.75
C GLU A 32 0.73 4.44 -9.70
N GLY A 33 0.45 3.72 -8.62
CA GLY A 33 -0.45 4.15 -7.56
C GLY A 33 -1.93 4.13 -7.96
N SER A 34 -2.74 4.82 -7.16
CA SER A 34 -4.17 5.00 -7.43
C SER A 34 -4.43 6.11 -8.46
N PRO A 35 -5.58 6.12 -9.16
CA PRO A 35 -5.94 7.20 -10.09
C PRO A 35 -5.90 8.59 -9.44
N LYS A 36 -5.56 9.65 -10.19
CA LYS A 36 -5.40 11.02 -9.65
C LYS A 36 -6.59 11.57 -8.86
N ASN A 37 -7.81 11.13 -9.18
CA ASN A 37 -9.05 11.58 -8.54
C ASN A 37 -9.57 10.57 -7.51
N TRP A 38 -8.83 9.49 -7.27
CA TRP A 38 -9.18 8.51 -6.25
C TRP A 38 -8.90 9.08 -4.87
N GLN A 39 -9.83 8.86 -3.96
CA GLN A 39 -9.66 9.17 -2.55
C GLN A 39 -10.54 8.24 -1.73
N ILE A 40 -10.15 8.02 -0.49
CA ILE A 40 -10.96 7.31 0.48
C ILE A 40 -10.86 7.99 1.84
N GLU A 41 -12.00 8.09 2.51
CA GLU A 41 -12.12 8.72 3.82
C GLU A 41 -12.14 7.67 4.92
N ILE A 42 -11.37 7.91 5.98
CA ILE A 42 -11.37 7.18 7.23
C ILE A 42 -11.91 8.14 8.29
N LYS A 43 -13.09 7.83 8.85
CA LYS A 43 -13.70 8.69 9.86
C LYS A 43 -12.98 8.56 11.20
N PRO A 44 -13.11 9.54 12.12
CA PRO A 44 -12.63 9.39 13.47
C PRO A 44 -13.14 8.08 14.09
N GLN A 45 -12.24 7.35 14.76
CA GLN A 45 -12.50 6.04 15.38
C GLN A 45 -12.72 4.86 14.39
N GLU A 46 -12.66 5.09 13.08
CA GLU A 46 -12.58 3.99 12.10
C GLU A 46 -11.12 3.53 11.90
N PHE A 47 -10.98 2.27 11.51
CA PHE A 47 -9.70 1.66 11.20
C PHE A 47 -9.72 1.04 9.80
N GLY A 48 -8.56 1.04 9.17
CA GLY A 48 -8.33 0.39 7.90
C GLY A 48 -7.26 -0.69 7.99
N GLU A 49 -7.42 -1.74 7.19
CA GLU A 49 -6.41 -2.77 6.99
C GLU A 49 -5.68 -2.50 5.67
N LEU A 50 -4.35 -2.42 5.71
CA LEU A 50 -3.50 -2.43 4.52
C LEU A 50 -3.17 -3.87 4.16
N GLU A 51 -3.57 -4.30 2.97
CA GLU A 51 -3.19 -5.60 2.41
C GLU A 51 -2.12 -5.42 1.35
N LEU A 52 -0.97 -6.04 1.57
CA LEU A 52 0.13 -6.11 0.61
C LEU A 52 0.17 -7.49 -0.03
N ARG A 53 0.33 -7.53 -1.35
CA ARG A 53 0.55 -8.76 -2.11
C ARG A 53 1.87 -8.67 -2.84
N ILE A 54 2.73 -9.64 -2.60
CA ILE A 54 4.02 -9.79 -3.27
C ILE A 54 3.90 -10.98 -4.22
N ASP A 55 4.08 -10.73 -5.51
CA ASP A 55 4.16 -11.77 -6.53
C ASP A 55 5.59 -12.33 -6.57
N LEU A 56 5.76 -13.51 -5.96
CA LEU A 56 7.05 -14.21 -5.92
C LEU A 56 7.44 -14.84 -7.26
N ALA A 57 6.50 -15.02 -8.19
CA ALA A 57 6.78 -15.54 -9.54
C ALA A 57 7.27 -14.45 -10.50
N SER A 58 7.23 -13.18 -10.07
CA SER A 58 7.71 -12.05 -10.85
C SER A 58 9.21 -12.15 -11.13
N SER A 59 9.64 -11.79 -12.33
CA SER A 59 11.06 -11.68 -12.71
C SER A 59 11.85 -10.65 -11.87
N HIS A 60 11.13 -9.80 -11.12
CA HIS A 60 11.70 -8.83 -10.18
C HIS A 60 11.95 -9.42 -8.78
N VAL A 61 11.71 -10.71 -8.56
CA VAL A 61 11.99 -11.43 -7.32
C VAL A 61 13.08 -12.47 -7.58
N LYS A 62 14.03 -12.56 -6.66
CA LYS A 62 15.13 -13.54 -6.68
C LYS A 62 15.33 -14.10 -5.27
N PRO A 63 15.89 -15.32 -5.14
CA PRO A 63 16.34 -15.83 -3.84
C PRO A 63 17.30 -14.84 -3.18
N GLY A 64 17.18 -14.69 -1.86
CA GLY A 64 17.92 -13.69 -1.10
C GLY A 64 17.04 -12.70 -0.33
N LYS A 65 17.66 -11.62 0.13
CA LYS A 65 16.97 -10.56 0.88
C LYS A 65 16.01 -9.80 -0.04
N LEU A 66 14.75 -9.74 0.36
CA LEU A 66 13.68 -9.01 -0.30
C LEU A 66 13.22 -7.87 0.61
N ILE A 67 13.29 -6.64 0.11
CA ILE A 67 12.77 -5.44 0.79
C ILE A 67 11.76 -4.78 -0.13
N ARG A 68 10.54 -4.58 0.36
CA ARG A 68 9.44 -3.97 -0.40
C ARG A 68 8.74 -2.92 0.44
N GLU A 69 8.12 -1.97 -0.23
CA GLU A 69 7.50 -0.83 0.43
C GLU A 69 6.18 -0.49 -0.24
N ALA A 70 5.23 -0.05 0.59
CA ALA A 70 4.03 0.65 0.15
C ALA A 70 3.96 2.01 0.83
N SER A 71 3.69 3.04 0.02
CA SER A 71 3.54 4.42 0.48
C SER A 71 2.07 4.82 0.46
N ILE A 72 1.59 5.36 1.58
CA ILE A 72 0.25 5.87 1.78
C ILE A 72 0.34 7.40 1.87
N PHE A 73 -0.39 8.11 1.01
CA PHE A 73 -0.43 9.57 1.01
C PHE A 73 -1.76 10.07 1.55
N SER A 74 -1.71 10.98 2.51
CA SER A 74 -2.90 11.46 3.20
C SER A 74 -2.90 12.98 3.43
N ASN A 75 -3.97 13.48 4.02
CA ASN A 75 -4.06 14.84 4.54
C ASN A 75 -3.65 14.97 6.02
N ASP A 76 -3.00 13.96 6.61
CA ASP A 76 -2.45 14.05 7.96
C ASP A 76 -1.33 15.12 7.98
N PRO A 77 -1.43 16.16 8.83
CA PRO A 77 -0.44 17.23 8.86
C PRO A 77 0.89 16.83 9.49
N VAL A 78 0.93 15.73 10.25
CA VAL A 78 2.13 15.19 10.90
C VAL A 78 2.77 14.14 10.02
N TYR A 79 1.96 13.25 9.43
CA TYR A 79 2.42 12.15 8.57
C TYR A 79 1.71 12.17 7.19
N PRO A 80 1.97 13.19 6.35
CA PRO A 80 1.32 13.29 5.04
C PRO A 80 1.70 12.12 4.11
N GLU A 81 2.82 11.47 4.37
CA GLU A 81 3.26 10.23 3.75
C GLU A 81 3.65 9.22 4.84
N LEU A 82 3.10 8.02 4.75
CA LEU A 82 3.45 6.89 5.60
C LEU A 82 3.98 5.76 4.72
N ASN A 83 5.18 5.27 5.03
CA ASN A 83 5.81 4.15 4.34
C ASN A 83 5.76 2.90 5.20
N VAL A 84 5.28 1.81 4.62
CA VAL A 84 5.24 0.48 5.25
C VAL A 84 6.22 -0.42 4.53
N THR A 85 7.28 -0.80 5.23
CA THR A 85 8.34 -1.68 4.72
C THR A 85 8.08 -3.12 5.12
N VAL A 86 8.22 -4.02 4.15
CA VAL A 86 8.21 -5.48 4.34
C VAL A 86 9.60 -6.00 4.01
N GLU A 87 10.20 -6.68 4.97
CA GLU A 87 11.47 -7.39 4.79
C GLU A 87 11.22 -8.89 4.87
N ALA A 88 11.80 -9.64 3.93
CA ALA A 88 11.69 -11.09 3.88
C ALA A 88 12.99 -11.70 3.34
N GLN A 89 13.20 -12.98 3.66
CA GLN A 89 14.23 -13.81 3.04
C GLN A 89 13.53 -14.79 2.11
N VAL A 90 13.79 -14.67 0.81
CA VAL A 90 13.27 -15.60 -0.19
C VAL A 90 14.23 -16.79 -0.28
N THR A 91 13.70 -17.99 -0.10
CA THR A 91 14.42 -19.26 -0.23
C THR A 91 13.93 -20.01 -1.46
N ASP A 92 14.77 -20.89 -2.01
CA ASP A 92 14.40 -21.84 -3.07
C ASP A 92 13.47 -22.95 -2.56
#